data_AF-A0A086W6S3-F1
#
_entry.id   AF-A0A086W6S3-F1
#
_cell.length_a   1.000
_cell.length_b   1.000
_cell.length_c   1.000
_cell.angle_alpha   90.00
_cell.angle_beta   90.00
_cell.angle_gamma   90.00
#
_symmetry.space_group_name_H-M   'P 1'
#
loop_
_entity.id
_entity.type
_entity.pdbx_description
1 polymer ?
#
loop_
_entity_poly.entity_id
_entity_poly.type
_entity_poly.pdbx_seq_one_letter_code
_entity_poly.pdbx_strand_id
1 'polypeptide(L)'
;MAEIPLKILDGSALTAQQKKDLLNRLARIEGQLRGVQKLIALAAAPSDVDAVAQQMAAARKALDRSFVQLLAGAIQTQSGNAADLDEAQARVAHLAAMLDKFA
;
A
#
# COMPACT_ATOMS: atom_id res chain seq x y z
N MET A 1 -1.93 20.31 -12.42
CA MET A 1 -2.95 19.41 -13.03
C MET A 1 -4.01 19.19 -11.97
N ALA A 2 -5.28 19.45 -12.25
CA ALA A 2 -6.33 19.19 -11.27
C ALA A 2 -6.43 17.67 -11.05
N GLU A 3 -6.22 17.20 -9.81
CA GLU A 3 -6.42 15.81 -9.44
C GLU A 3 -7.91 15.48 -9.60
N ILE A 4 -8.23 14.56 -10.51
CA ILE A 4 -9.57 14.00 -10.60
C ILE A 4 -9.73 13.08 -9.38
N PRO A 5 -10.72 13.31 -8.50
CA PRO A 5 -10.91 12.48 -7.32
C PRO A 5 -11.19 11.02 -7.74
N LEU A 6 -10.44 10.09 -7.15
CA LEU A 6 -10.63 8.66 -7.39
C LEU A 6 -12.04 8.24 -6.93
N LYS A 7 -12.86 7.74 -7.86
CA LYS A 7 -14.17 7.17 -7.53
C LYS A 7 -13.99 5.79 -6.92
N ILE A 8 -14.36 5.62 -5.65
CA ILE A 8 -14.38 4.31 -4.99
C ILE A 8 -15.59 3.52 -5.49
N LEU A 9 -15.33 2.39 -6.15
CA LEU A 9 -16.37 1.44 -6.54
C LEU A 9 -16.56 0.41 -5.43
N ASP A 10 -17.78 -0.07 -5.23
CA ASP A 10 -18.04 -1.24 -4.40
C ASP A 10 -17.65 -2.52 -5.15
N GLY A 11 -17.16 -3.54 -4.44
CA GLY A 11 -16.79 -4.82 -5.04
C GLY A 11 -16.42 -5.88 -3.99
N SER A 12 -16.38 -7.15 -4.40
CA SER A 12 -16.18 -8.29 -3.51
C SER A 12 -14.72 -8.51 -3.06
N ALA A 13 -13.76 -7.84 -3.69
CA ALA A 13 -12.33 -8.00 -3.39
C ALA A 13 -11.86 -7.22 -2.15
N LEU A 14 -12.40 -6.01 -1.95
CA LEU A 14 -12.12 -5.12 -0.82
C LEU A 14 -13.36 -4.26 -0.54
N THR A 15 -13.62 -3.99 0.73
CA THR A 15 -14.70 -3.08 1.13
C THR A 15 -14.39 -1.63 0.77
N ALA A 16 -15.41 -0.77 0.67
CA ALA A 16 -15.21 0.66 0.44
C ALA A 16 -14.31 1.30 1.51
N GLN A 17 -14.44 0.88 2.77
CA GLN A 17 -13.60 1.36 3.87
C GLN A 17 -12.13 0.93 3.71
N GLN A 18 -11.87 -0.33 3.37
CA GLN A 18 -10.52 -0.81 3.07
C GLN A 18 -9.88 -0.02 1.92
N LYS A 19 -10.63 0.23 0.85
CA LYS A 19 -10.17 1.04 -0.29
C LYS A 19 -9.83 2.46 0.16
N LYS A 20 -10.74 3.12 0.89
CA LYS A 20 -10.52 4.48 1.41
C LYS A 20 -9.26 4.58 2.26
N ASP A 21 -9.06 3.63 3.17
CA ASP A 21 -7.91 3.64 4.08
C ASP A 21 -6.58 3.39 3.36
N LEU A 22 -6.56 2.49 2.37
CA LEU A 22 -5.39 2.26 1.52
C LEU A 22 -5.07 3.52 0.69
N LEU A 23 -6.06 4.12 0.04
CA LEU A 23 -5.87 5.34 -0.75
C LEU A 23 -5.33 6.50 0.09
N ASN A 24 -5.86 6.69 1.31
CA ASN A 24 -5.34 7.70 2.24
C ASN A 24 -3.88 7.46 2.64
N ARG A 25 -3.46 6.19 2.77
CA ARG A 25 -2.06 5.86 3.06
C ARG A 25 -1.17 6.12 1.85
N LEU A 26 -1.62 5.73 0.65
CA LEU A 26 -0.89 6.01 -0.59
C LEU A 26 -0.73 7.52 -0.82
N ALA A 27 -1.75 8.33 -0.58
CA ALA A 27 -1.66 9.79 -0.67
C ALA A 27 -0.60 10.38 0.28
N ARG A 28 -0.46 9.83 1.50
CA ARG A 28 0.61 10.22 2.42
C ARG A 28 1.99 9.80 1.90
N ILE A 29 2.11 8.58 1.38
CA ILE A 29 3.37 8.07 0.80
C ILE A 29 3.78 8.92 -0.42
N GLU A 30 2.83 9.33 -1.25
CA GLU A 30 3.09 10.27 -2.36
C GLU A 30 3.62 11.61 -1.83
N GLY A 31 3.05 12.13 -0.73
CA GLY A 31 3.60 13.28 -0.02
C GLY A 31 5.05 13.08 0.42
N GLN A 32 5.39 11.90 0.95
CA GLN A 32 6.78 11.55 1.30
C GLN A 32 7.69 11.51 0.08
N LEU A 33 7.24 10.93 -1.04
CA LEU A 33 8.02 10.88 -2.29
C LEU A 33 8.29 12.28 -2.85
N ARG A 34 7.28 13.18 -2.82
CA ARG A 34 7.48 14.59 -3.16
C ARG A 34 8.48 15.28 -2.23
N GLY A 35 8.48 14.93 -0.94
CA GLY A 35 9.48 15.39 0.03
C GLY A 35 10.89 14.91 -0.30
N VAL A 36 11.05 13.62 -0.61
CA VAL A 36 12.31 13.01 -1.05
C VAL A 36 12.85 13.70 -2.31
N GLN A 37 11.99 13.94 -3.32
CA GLN A 37 12.38 14.65 -4.54
C GLN A 37 12.93 16.05 -4.23
N LYS A 38 12.30 16.80 -3.31
CA LYS A 38 12.79 18.10 -2.87
C LYS A 38 14.13 18.01 -2.17
N LEU A 39 14.31 17.03 -1.26
CA LEU A 39 15.59 16.83 -0.58
C LEU A 39 16.71 16.51 -1.58
N ILE A 40 16.44 15.66 -2.58
CA ILE A 40 17.40 15.36 -3.65
C ILE A 40 17.73 16.62 -4.46
N ALA A 41 16.73 17.41 -4.84
CA ALA A 41 16.92 18.62 -5.62
C ALA A 41 17.73 19.71 -4.88
N LEU A 42 17.68 19.71 -3.55
CA LEU A 42 18.38 20.66 -2.69
C LEU A 42 19.72 20.14 -2.14
N ALA A 43 20.03 18.84 -2.31
CA ALA A 43 21.25 18.24 -1.81
C ALA A 43 22.48 18.84 -2.51
N ALA A 44 23.39 19.42 -1.74
CA ALA A 44 24.58 20.10 -2.24
C ALA A 44 25.87 19.58 -1.62
N ALA A 45 25.80 19.00 -0.42
CA ALA A 45 26.92 18.39 0.28
C ALA A 45 26.70 16.87 0.46
N PRO A 46 27.77 16.06 0.60
CA PRO A 46 27.65 14.63 0.86
C PRO A 46 26.82 14.29 2.10
N SER A 47 26.81 15.15 3.12
CA SER A 47 26.01 14.97 4.34
C SER A 47 24.49 15.03 4.11
N ASP A 48 24.02 15.64 3.02
CA ASP A 48 22.59 15.75 2.72
C ASP A 48 21.99 14.40 2.28
N VAL A 49 22.84 13.48 1.82
CA VAL A 49 22.45 12.14 1.36
C VAL A 49 21.85 11.32 2.50
N ASP A 50 22.31 11.51 3.73
CA ASP A 50 21.80 10.78 4.91
C ASP A 50 20.31 11.08 5.14
N ALA A 51 19.91 12.34 5.01
CA ALA A 51 18.52 12.76 5.16
C ALA A 51 17.64 12.20 4.04
N VAL A 52 18.13 12.21 2.79
CA VAL A 52 17.44 11.59 1.64
C VAL A 52 17.24 10.10 1.89
N ALA A 53 18.30 9.38 2.28
CA ALA A 53 18.27 7.95 2.52
C ALA A 53 17.28 7.57 3.63
N GLN A 54 17.25 8.35 4.72
CA GLN A 54 16.29 8.15 5.81
C GLN A 54 14.85 8.34 5.35
N GLN A 55 14.55 9.39 4.58
CA GLN A 55 13.19 9.63 4.09
C GLN A 55 12.76 8.61 3.05
N MET A 56 13.67 8.16 2.17
CA MET A 56 13.41 7.06 1.25
C MET A 56 13.10 5.76 2.01
N ALA A 57 13.89 5.43 3.04
CA ALA A 57 13.64 4.26 3.86
C ALA A 57 12.28 4.34 4.59
N ALA A 58 11.89 5.53 5.06
CA ALA A 58 10.59 5.76 5.68
C ALA A 58 9.44 5.55 4.67
N ALA A 59 9.56 6.08 3.46
CA ALA A 59 8.57 5.89 2.39
C ALA A 59 8.45 4.40 2.00
N ARG A 60 9.57 3.69 1.84
CA ARG A 60 9.60 2.25 1.57
C ARG A 60 8.86 1.48 2.66
N LYS A 61 9.19 1.70 3.93
CA LYS A 61 8.54 1.01 5.06
C LYS A 61 7.03 1.31 5.14
N ALA A 62 6.62 2.54 4.82
CA ALA A 62 5.21 2.92 4.78
C ALA A 62 4.46 2.19 3.64
N LEU A 63 5.10 2.02 2.48
CA LEU A 63 4.56 1.26 1.35
C LEU A 63 4.45 -0.22 1.69
N ASP A 64 5.49 -0.84 2.28
CA ASP A 64 5.49 -2.25 2.70
C ASP A 64 4.35 -2.53 3.69
N ARG A 65 4.17 -1.64 4.68
CA ARG A 65 3.05 -1.75 5.62
C ARG A 65 1.69 -1.65 4.92
N SER A 66 1.58 -0.81 3.90
CA SER A 66 0.34 -0.67 3.13
C SER A 66 0.06 -1.92 2.28
N PHE A 67 1.11 -2.56 1.74
CA PHE A 67 1.01 -3.84 1.04
C PHE A 67 0.50 -4.96 1.96
N VAL A 68 1.07 -5.10 3.16
CA VAL A 68 0.60 -6.10 4.14
C VAL A 68 -0.87 -5.85 4.53
N GLN A 69 -1.27 -4.59 4.70
CA GLN A 69 -2.66 -4.24 5.01
C GLN A 69 -3.63 -4.54 3.87
N LEU A 70 -3.21 -4.33 2.61
CA LEU A 70 -3.96 -4.72 1.43
C LEU A 70 -4.24 -6.22 1.45
N LEU A 71 -3.20 -7.05 1.64
CA LEU A 71 -3.34 -8.50 1.64
C LEU A 71 -4.16 -9.00 2.84
N ALA A 72 -3.90 -8.49 4.05
CA ALA A 72 -4.69 -8.86 5.23
C ALA A 72 -6.17 -8.50 5.08
N GLY A 73 -6.47 -7.31 4.55
CA GLY A 73 -7.84 -6.89 4.26
C GLY A 73 -8.50 -7.74 3.19
N ALA A 74 -7.76 -8.08 2.13
CA ALA A 74 -8.22 -8.98 1.08
C ALA A 74 -8.52 -10.39 1.61
N ILE A 75 -7.68 -10.94 2.49
CA ILE A 75 -7.90 -12.26 3.12
C ILE A 75 -9.22 -12.27 3.88
N GLN A 76 -9.47 -11.26 4.72
CA GLN A 76 -10.70 -11.15 5.51
C GLN A 76 -11.94 -11.03 4.62
N THR A 77 -11.90 -10.14 3.63
CA THR A 77 -13.05 -9.87 2.76
C THR A 77 -13.34 -11.05 1.84
N GLN A 78 -12.32 -11.63 1.22
CA GLN A 78 -12.51 -12.68 0.22
C GLN A 78 -12.85 -14.04 0.84
N SER A 79 -12.32 -14.37 2.03
CA SER A 79 -12.71 -15.58 2.75
C SER A 79 -14.13 -15.48 3.29
N GLY A 80 -14.55 -14.31 3.78
CA GLY A 80 -15.94 -14.08 4.21
C GLY A 80 -16.96 -14.09 3.08
N ASN A 81 -16.53 -13.84 1.84
CA ASN A 81 -17.37 -13.85 0.64
C ASN A 81 -17.27 -15.18 -0.15
N ALA A 82 -16.68 -16.24 0.42
CA ALA A 82 -16.58 -17.54 -0.25
C ALA A 82 -17.91 -18.31 -0.15
N ALA A 83 -18.24 -19.06 -1.19
CA ALA A 83 -19.46 -19.87 -1.23
C ALA A 83 -19.37 -21.11 -0.32
N ASP A 84 -18.16 -21.67 -0.19
CA ASP A 84 -17.87 -22.83 0.64
C ASP A 84 -16.45 -22.75 1.25
N LEU A 85 -16.11 -23.77 2.05
CA LEU A 85 -14.83 -23.85 2.75
C LEU A 85 -13.65 -24.06 1.78
N ASP A 86 -13.85 -24.81 0.70
CA ASP A 86 -12.79 -25.13 -0.26
C ASP A 86 -12.40 -23.87 -1.04
N GLU A 87 -13.39 -23.07 -1.46
CA GLU A 87 -13.16 -21.78 -2.10
C GLU A 87 -12.50 -20.78 -1.13
N ALA A 88 -12.93 -20.75 0.14
CA ALA A 88 -12.30 -19.91 1.15
C ALA A 88 -10.82 -20.25 1.32
N GLN A 89 -10.48 -21.54 1.42
CA GLN A 89 -9.11 -22.02 1.55
C GLN A 89 -8.27 -21.68 0.31
N ALA A 90 -8.81 -21.88 -0.90
CA ALA A 90 -8.12 -21.55 -2.15
C ALA A 90 -7.79 -20.05 -2.25
N ARG A 91 -8.74 -19.17 -1.90
CA ARG A 91 -8.55 -17.71 -1.90
C ARG A 91 -7.49 -17.29 -0.88
N VAL A 92 -7.54 -17.84 0.33
CA VAL A 92 -6.54 -17.57 1.38
C VAL A 92 -5.15 -18.03 0.95
N ALA A 93 -5.03 -19.25 0.40
CA ALA A 93 -3.76 -19.81 -0.05
C ALA A 93 -3.12 -18.96 -1.16
N HIS A 94 -3.92 -18.47 -2.11
CA HIS A 94 -3.45 -17.58 -3.17
C HIS A 94 -2.91 -16.25 -2.61
N LEU A 95 -3.63 -15.62 -1.68
CA LEU A 95 -3.20 -14.38 -1.04
C LEU A 95 -1.95 -14.58 -0.15
N ALA A 96 -1.85 -15.70 0.55
CA ALA A 96 -0.68 -16.07 1.33
C ALA A 96 0.56 -16.29 0.44
N ALA A 97 0.41 -16.94 -0.72
CA ALA A 97 1.49 -17.11 -1.68
C ALA A 97 1.98 -15.76 -2.25
N MET A 98 1.08 -14.78 -2.42
CA MET A 98 1.50 -13.43 -2.78
C MET A 98 2.28 -12.74 -1.66
N LEU A 99 1.87 -12.91 -0.39
CA LEU A 99 2.64 -12.38 0.74
C LEU A 99 4.06 -12.96 0.72
N ASP A 100 4.20 -14.27 0.62
CA ASP A 100 5.48 -14.98 0.63
C ASP A 100 6.41 -14.55 -0.52
N LYS A 101 5.84 -14.29 -1.71
CA LYS A 101 6.60 -13.83 -2.88
C LYS A 101 7.23 -12.43 -2.69
N PHE A 102 6.62 -11.59 -1.85
CA PHE A 102 6.98 -10.17 -1.73
C PHE A 102 7.37 -9.74 -0.31
N ALA A 103 7.42 -10.68 0.64
CA ALA A 103 7.82 -10.47 2.03
C ALA A 103 9.31 -10.75 2.27
#